data_AF-A0A0P6XX02-F1
#
_entry.id   AF-A0A0P6XX02-F1
#
_cell.length_a   1.000
_cell.length_b   1.000
_cell.length_c   1.000
_cell.angle_alpha   90.00
_cell.angle_beta   90.00
_cell.angle_gamma   90.00
#
_symmetry.space_group_name_H-M   'P 1'
#
loop_
_entity.id
_entity.type
_entity.pdbx_description
1 polymer ?
#
loop_
_entity_poly.entity_id
_entity_poly.type
_entity_poly.pdbx_seq_one_letter_code
_entity_poly.pdbx_strand_id
1 'polypeptide(L)' 'MLMLLRFKIHELAQQQGIKTAAELAREAKIGQATAYSLWNNDRHDANYSTLLAIGRVLGVKPDELVEVIDGLS' A
#
# COMPACT_ATOMS: atom_id res chain seq x y z
N MET A 1 -4.54 6.55 23.77
CA MET A 1 -4.53 6.96 22.34
C MET A 1 -4.24 5.72 21.52
N LEU A 2 -5.21 5.20 20.77
CA LEU A 2 -4.99 4.08 19.85
C LEU A 2 -4.57 4.70 18.50
N MET A 3 -3.34 4.44 18.08
CA MET A 3 -2.86 4.81 16.75
C MET A 3 -3.27 3.71 15.77
N LEU A 4 -4.00 4.08 14.71
CA LEU A 4 -4.35 3.15 13.63
C LEU A 4 -3.35 3.32 12.48
N LEU A 5 -2.85 2.21 11.93
CA LEU A 5 -2.01 2.23 10.73
C LEU A 5 -2.86 1.94 9.49
N ARG A 6 -2.78 2.83 8.50
CA ARG A 6 -3.43 2.67 7.18
C ARG A 6 -2.37 2.63 6.09
N PHE A 7 -2.60 1.84 5.05
CA PHE A 7 -1.79 1.89 3.85
C PHE A 7 -2.33 2.95 2.88
N LYS A 8 -1.48 3.85 2.41
CA LYS A 8 -1.84 4.86 1.38
C LYS A 8 -1.37 4.44 -0.02
N ILE A 9 -1.40 3.13 -0.26
CA ILE A 9 -0.90 2.50 -1.50
C ILE A 9 -1.72 2.95 -2.70
N HIS A 10 -3.04 3.08 -2.55
CA HIS A 10 -3.92 3.53 -3.63
C HIS A 10 -3.57 4.94 -4.09
N GLU A 11 -3.42 5.87 -3.15
CA GLU A 11 -3.14 7.28 -3.42
C GLU A 11 -1.77 7.44 -4.10
N LEU A 12 -0.75 6.75 -3.59
CA LEU A 12 0.59 6.77 -4.18
C LEU A 12 0.64 6.09 -5.56
N ALA A 13 -0.11 5.01 -5.75
CA ALA A 13 -0.20 4.34 -7.05
C ALA A 13 -0.81 5.26 -8.12
N GLN A 14 -1.88 5.98 -7.79
CA GLN A 14 -2.48 6.93 -8.71
C GLN A 14 -1.53 8.07 -9.11
N GLN A 15 -0.72 8.57 -8.18
CA GLN A 15 0.29 9.60 -8.46
C GLN A 15 1.36 9.11 -9.46
N GLN A 16 1.64 7.82 -9.47
CA GLN A 16 2.59 7.17 -10.39
C GLN A 16 1.94 6.64 -11.67
N GLY A 17 0.65 6.96 -11.89
CA GLY A 17 -0.07 6.57 -13.11
C GLY A 17 -0.61 5.14 -13.10
N ILE A 18 -0.48 4.39 -12.00
CA ILE A 18 -1.07 3.06 -11.83
C ILE A 18 -2.54 3.23 -11.44
N LYS A 19 -3.44 2.67 -12.26
CA LYS A 19 -4.88 2.94 -12.14
C LYS A 19 -5.66 1.83 -11.45
N THR A 20 -5.08 0.65 -11.31
CA THR A 20 -5.78 -0.53 -10.77
C THR A 20 -4.91 -1.36 -9.85
N ALA A 21 -5.54 -2.03 -8.87
CA ALA A 21 -4.85 -3.00 -8.01
C ALA A 21 -4.23 -4.17 -8.79
N ALA A 22 -4.88 -4.59 -9.90
CA ALA A 22 -4.35 -5.63 -10.77
C ALA A 22 -3.07 -5.21 -11.50
N GLU A 23 -2.98 -3.94 -11.92
CA GLU A 23 -1.77 -3.37 -12.51
C GLU A 23 -0.65 -3.30 -11.47
N LEU A 24 -0.93 -2.79 -10.27
CA LEU A 24 0.02 -2.81 -9.16
C LEU A 24 0.54 -4.22 -8.87
N ALA A 25 -0.35 -5.23 -8.85
CA ALA A 25 0.04 -6.62 -8.63
C ALA A 25 1.06 -7.12 -9.66
N ARG A 26 0.83 -6.79 -10.94
CA ARG A 26 1.73 -7.16 -12.04
C ARG A 26 3.09 -6.48 -11.92
N GLU A 27 3.09 -5.15 -11.76
CA GLU A 27 4.32 -4.36 -11.69
C GLU A 27 5.16 -4.73 -10.45
N ALA A 28 4.51 -4.88 -9.30
CA ALA A 28 5.17 -5.23 -8.05
C ALA A 28 5.47 -6.74 -7.93
N LYS A 29 4.99 -7.57 -8.86
CA LYS A 29 5.13 -9.04 -8.85
C LYS A 29 4.64 -9.67 -7.54
N ILE A 30 3.50 -9.20 -7.05
CA ILE A 30 2.84 -9.71 -5.84
C ILE A 30 1.53 -10.42 -6.19
N GLY A 31 1.01 -11.21 -5.25
CA GLY A 31 -0.28 -11.87 -5.42
C GLY A 31 -1.41 -10.87 -5.60
N GLN A 32 -2.33 -11.13 -6.53
CA GLN A 32 -3.46 -10.23 -6.79
C GLN A 32 -4.28 -9.99 -5.51
N ALA A 33 -4.65 -11.04 -4.78
CA ALA A 33 -5.40 -10.90 -3.52
C ALA A 33 -4.70 -9.94 -2.55
N THR A 34 -3.36 -10.01 -2.44
CA THR A 34 -2.58 -9.09 -1.61
C THR A 34 -2.66 -7.65 -2.11
N ALA A 35 -2.48 -7.42 -3.41
CA ALA A 35 -2.60 -6.10 -3.98
C ALA A 35 -4.00 -5.49 -3.77
N TYR A 36 -5.06 -6.28 -3.98
CA TYR A 36 -6.45 -5.83 -3.76
C TYR A 36 -6.71 -5.47 -2.30
N SER A 37 -6.33 -6.33 -1.34
CA SER A 37 -6.55 -6.02 0.08
C SER A 37 -5.77 -4.79 0.53
N LEU A 38 -4.52 -4.62 0.07
CA LEU A 38 -3.72 -3.45 0.41
C LEU A 38 -4.21 -2.16 -0.27
N TRP A 39 -4.71 -2.27 -1.50
CA TRP A 39 -5.29 -1.15 -2.23
C TRP A 39 -6.58 -0.65 -1.58
N ASN A 40 -7.44 -1.56 -1.10
CA ASN A 40 -8.71 -1.23 -0.46
C ASN A 40 -8.59 -0.95 1.04
N ASN A 41 -7.38 -1.08 1.62
CA ASN A 41 -7.18 -1.05 3.07
C ASN A 41 -7.97 -2.11 3.86
N ASP A 42 -8.29 -3.25 3.24
CA ASP A 42 -8.92 -4.40 3.92
C ASP A 42 -7.93 -5.15 4.83
N ARG A 43 -6.64 -4.81 4.74
CA ARG A 43 -5.55 -5.45 5.48
C ARG A 43 -4.62 -4.38 6.06
N HIS A 44 -4.27 -4.55 7.34
CA HIS A 44 -3.39 -3.62 8.08
C HIS A 44 -1.99 -4.18 8.35
N ASP A 45 -1.74 -5.42 7.95
CA ASP A 45 -0.45 -6.11 8.06
C ASP A 45 0.08 -6.49 6.67
N ALA A 46 1.35 -6.23 6.42
CA ALA A 46 2.02 -6.68 5.20
C ALA A 46 3.45 -7.05 5.53
N ASN A 47 3.93 -8.12 4.92
CA ASN A 47 5.34 -8.48 5.03
C ASN A 47 6.19 -7.35 4.45
N TYR A 48 7.33 -7.05 5.09
CA TYR A 48 8.22 -5.98 4.66
C TYR A 48 8.71 -6.18 3.21
N SER A 49 8.89 -7.42 2.75
CA SER A 49 9.22 -7.74 1.36
C SER A 49 8.14 -7.28 0.36
N THR A 50 6.86 -7.41 0.71
CA THR A 50 5.74 -6.89 -0.09
C THR A 50 5.78 -5.38 -0.16
N LEU A 51 6.00 -4.70 0.97
CA LEU A 51 6.11 -3.24 1.02
C LEU A 51 7.32 -2.73 0.23
N LEU A 52 8.46 -3.43 0.30
CA LEU A 52 9.62 -3.14 -0.54
C LEU A 52 9.33 -3.27 -2.03
N ALA A 53 8.61 -4.32 -2.44
CA ALA A 53 8.25 -4.52 -3.83
C ALA A 53 7.33 -3.39 -4.35
N ILE A 54 6.31 -3.04 -3.58
CA ILE A 54 5.39 -1.93 -3.90
C ILE A 54 6.16 -0.61 -3.92
N GLY A 55 6.97 -0.32 -2.91
CA GLY A 55 7.75 0.91 -2.82
C GLY A 55 8.68 1.11 -4.02
N ARG A 56 9.32 0.05 -4.51
CA ARG A 56 10.14 0.10 -5.73
C ARG A 56 9.36 0.51 -6.97
N VAL A 57 8.14 -0.02 -7.14
CA VAL A 57 7.27 0.35 -8.26
C VAL A 57 6.82 1.80 -8.14
N LEU A 58 6.51 2.23 -6.91
CA LEU A 58 5.98 3.56 -6.65
C LEU A 58 7.05 4.65 -6.45
N GLY A 59 8.33 4.28 -6.47
CA GLY A 59 9.45 5.20 -6.26
C GLY A 59 9.55 5.76 -4.83
N VAL A 60 9.03 5.04 -3.83
CA VAL A 60 8.98 5.47 -2.42
C VAL A 60 9.55 4.40 -1.48
N LYS A 61 9.86 4.78 -0.26
CA LYS A 61 10.29 3.83 0.78
C LYS A 61 9.09 3.12 1.44
N PRO A 62 9.29 1.93 2.03
CA PRO A 62 8.21 1.18 2.70
C PRO A 62 7.48 1.93 3.81
N ASP A 63 8.19 2.76 4.58
CA ASP A 63 7.63 3.61 5.63
C ASP A 63 6.70 4.70 5.07
N GLU A 64 6.97 5.16 3.85
CA GLU A 64 6.12 6.12 3.15
C GLU A 64 4.82 5.47 2.62
N LEU A 65 4.68 4.14 2.63
CA LEU A 65 3.43 3.46 2.24
C LEU A 65 2.40 3.44 3.37
N VAL A 66 2.81 3.76 4.59
CA VAL A 66 1.99 3.69 5.79
C VAL A 66 1.76 5.10 6.32
N GLU A 67 0.57 5.34 6.87
CA GLU A 67 0.30 6.53 7.65
C GLU A 67 -0.34 6.17 8.98
N VAL A 68 0.00 6.98 10.00
CA VAL A 68 -0.63 6.92 11.32
C VAL A 68 -1.86 7.79 11.27
N ILE A 69 -3.01 7.21 11.57
CA ILE A 69 -4.27 7.93 11.74
C ILE A 69 -4.53 8.01 13.24
N ASP A 70 -4.53 9.23 13.77
CA ASP A 70 -4.94 9.51 15.13
C ASP A 70 -6.46 9.37 15.23
N GLY A 71 -6.91 8.38 16.00
CA GLY A 71 -8.33 8.22 16.34
C GLY A 71 -8.75 9.24 17.40
N LEU A 72 -8.91 10.51 17.03
CA LEU A 72 -9.54 11.54 17.85
C LEU A 72 -10.37 12.48 16.97
N SER A 73 -11.66 12.19 16.87
CA SER A 73 -12.75 13.13 16.58
C SER A 73 -14.03 12.59 17.21
#